data_AF-A0A7J7FPJ8-F1
#
_entry.id   AF-A0A7J7FPJ8-F1
#
_cell.length_a   1.000
_cell.length_b   1.000
_cell.length_c   1.000
_cell.angle_alpha   90.00
_cell.angle_beta   90.00
_cell.angle_gamma   90.00
#
_symmetry.space_group_name_H-M   'P 1'
#
loop_
_entity.id
_entity.type
_entity.pdbx_description
1 polymer ?
#
loop_
_entity_poly.entity_id
_entity_poly.type
_entity_poly.pdbx_seq_one_letter_code
_entity_poly.pdbx_strand_id
1 'polypeptide(L)'
;MNAISRSLMQHQRRKICNLCIRWCVLGYVGVIYRVVTWLHIAVQCNVEVLELELLGYPPYTKFSLPLCLFSCGSLRSLTLNLNSCSLVLPSAVGFTNLQSLSVSSVKMLNKSFGDWISSLCKSLKELRLESIEKMNSININSSSLVYFTLLNSSLTELDHLSIAGEKLEVVNLEWRFNSFTGKSLKISTPNLKYFTWKGNPTNDNCLGNLMNLEGAQLFLEPNL
;
A
#
# COMPACT_ATOMS: atom_id res chain seq x y z
N MET A 1 -10.78 -29.22 -1.61
CA MET A 1 -9.81 -28.61 -2.55
C MET A 1 -10.45 -28.59 -3.94
N ASN A 2 -10.65 -27.42 -4.57
CA ASN A 2 -11.41 -27.30 -5.83
C ASN A 2 -10.52 -27.51 -7.07
N ALA A 3 -11.13 -27.65 -8.26
CA ALA A 3 -10.42 -27.88 -9.52
C ALA A 3 -9.38 -26.80 -9.84
N ILE A 4 -9.64 -25.54 -9.46
CA ILE A 4 -8.71 -24.41 -9.64
C ILE A 4 -7.44 -24.61 -8.81
N SER A 5 -7.57 -24.92 -7.51
CA SER A 5 -6.42 -25.27 -6.67
C SER A 5 -5.64 -26.45 -7.23
N ARG A 6 -6.31 -27.47 -7.79
CA ARG A 6 -5.64 -28.62 -8.42
C ARG A 6 -4.90 -28.23 -9.70
N SER A 7 -5.46 -27.37 -10.55
CA SER A 7 -4.79 -26.89 -11.77
C SER A 7 -3.58 -26.02 -11.46
N LEU A 8 -3.66 -25.14 -10.47
CA LEU A 8 -2.53 -24.35 -9.96
C LEU A 8 -1.45 -25.26 -9.35
N MET A 9 -1.85 -26.31 -8.62
CA MET A 9 -0.90 -27.31 -8.09
C MET A 9 -0.26 -28.17 -9.18
N GLN A 10 -0.99 -28.50 -10.25
CA GLN A 10 -0.41 -29.20 -11.41
C GLN A 10 0.64 -28.35 -12.14
N HIS A 11 0.60 -27.03 -11.96
CA HIS A 11 1.62 -26.09 -12.41
C HIS A 11 2.84 -25.96 -11.47
N GLN A 12 2.99 -26.79 -10.42
CA GLN A 12 4.13 -26.78 -9.46
C GLN A 12 5.55 -26.95 -10.06
N ARG A 13 5.71 -26.88 -11.38
CA ARG A 13 7.00 -26.88 -12.09
C ARG A 13 7.17 -25.78 -13.12
N ARG A 14 6.21 -24.85 -13.26
CA ARG A 14 6.29 -23.74 -14.22
C ARG A 14 6.13 -22.40 -13.50
N LYS A 15 6.99 -21.45 -13.85
CA LYS A 15 6.99 -20.09 -13.34
C LYS A 15 5.65 -19.42 -13.65
N ILE A 16 4.99 -18.85 -12.65
CA ILE A 16 3.85 -17.96 -12.84
C ILE A 16 4.42 -16.54 -12.78
N CYS A 17 4.41 -15.78 -13.87
CA CYS A 17 4.93 -14.41 -13.81
C CYS A 17 3.93 -13.45 -13.14
N ASN A 18 2.64 -13.58 -13.45
CA ASN A 18 1.56 -12.77 -12.90
C ASN A 18 0.42 -13.67 -12.41
N LEU A 19 -0.07 -13.42 -11.20
CA LEU A 19 -1.28 -14.01 -10.67
C LEU A 19 -2.25 -12.90 -10.22
N CYS A 20 -3.45 -12.90 -10.79
CA CYS A 20 -4.56 -12.05 -10.33
C CYS A 20 -5.65 -12.91 -9.70
N ILE A 21 -6.02 -12.60 -8.46
CA ILE A 21 -7.08 -13.25 -7.71
C ILE A 21 -8.15 -12.21 -7.40
N ARG A 22 -9.28 -12.28 -8.10
CA ARG A 22 -10.50 -11.56 -7.74
C ARG A 22 -11.47 -12.53 -7.10
N TRP A 23 -11.82 -12.31 -5.84
CA TRP A 23 -12.63 -13.24 -5.10
C TRP A 23 -13.79 -12.56 -4.38
N CYS A 24 -15.01 -12.87 -4.80
CA CYS A 24 -16.24 -12.39 -4.16
C CYS A 24 -16.69 -13.36 -3.08
N VAL A 25 -16.65 -12.93 -1.82
CA VAL A 25 -17.12 -13.70 -0.66
C VAL A 25 -18.53 -13.23 -0.30
N LEU A 26 -19.54 -13.80 -0.94
CA LEU A 26 -20.91 -13.64 -0.48
C LEU A 26 -21.15 -14.60 0.70
N GLY A 27 -21.13 -14.06 1.93
CA GLY A 27 -21.80 -14.67 3.09
C GLY A 27 -21.08 -15.77 3.89
N TYR A 28 -19.87 -16.22 3.53
CA TYR A 28 -19.19 -17.27 4.29
C TYR A 28 -17.71 -16.96 4.62
N VAL A 29 -17.44 -16.72 5.91
CA VAL A 29 -16.11 -16.54 6.51
C VAL A 29 -15.17 -17.72 6.23
N GLY A 30 -15.74 -18.91 5.99
CA GLY A 30 -15.03 -20.17 5.83
C GLY A 30 -14.32 -20.40 4.49
N VAL A 31 -14.05 -19.39 3.65
CA VAL A 31 -13.36 -19.60 2.35
C VAL A 31 -12.02 -18.86 2.25
N ILE A 32 -11.65 -18.08 3.26
CA ILE A 32 -10.41 -17.29 3.24
C ILE A 32 -9.15 -18.17 3.18
N TYR A 33 -9.20 -19.38 3.76
CA TYR A 33 -8.11 -20.35 3.66
C TYR A 33 -7.77 -20.71 2.21
N ARG A 34 -8.74 -20.61 1.27
CA ARG A 34 -8.49 -20.87 -0.16
C ARG A 34 -7.61 -19.80 -0.78
N VAL A 35 -7.87 -18.53 -0.46
CA VAL A 35 -7.02 -17.41 -0.89
C VAL A 35 -5.61 -17.62 -0.34
N VAL A 36 -5.49 -17.92 0.96
CA VAL A 36 -4.18 -18.23 1.57
C VAL A 36 -3.50 -19.41 0.87
N THR A 37 -4.23 -20.47 0.50
CA THR A 37 -3.69 -21.61 -0.24
C THR A 37 -3.17 -21.19 -1.62
N TRP A 38 -3.92 -20.36 -2.36
CA TRP A 38 -3.47 -19.87 -3.67
C TRP A 38 -2.24 -18.98 -3.56
N LEU A 39 -2.15 -18.15 -2.51
CA LEU A 39 -0.95 -17.34 -2.24
C LEU A 39 0.28 -18.22 -1.98
N HIS A 40 0.13 -19.32 -1.22
CA HIS A 40 1.24 -20.28 -1.03
C HIS A 40 1.68 -20.92 -2.35
N ILE A 41 0.72 -21.32 -3.19
CA ILE A 41 1.04 -21.91 -4.51
C ILE A 41 1.74 -20.86 -5.39
N ALA A 42 1.29 -19.61 -5.38
CA ALA A 42 1.92 -18.52 -6.14
C ALA A 42 3.39 -18.35 -5.78
N VAL A 43 3.70 -18.33 -4.48
CA VAL A 43 5.08 -18.25 -3.98
C VAL A 43 5.90 -19.46 -4.44
N GLN A 44 5.36 -20.68 -4.35
CA GLN A 44 6.03 -21.89 -4.83
C GLN A 44 6.31 -21.85 -6.35
N CYS A 45 5.47 -21.16 -7.11
CA CYS A 45 5.62 -20.95 -8.54
C CYS A 45 6.47 -19.72 -8.91
N ASN A 46 7.19 -19.12 -7.94
CA ASN A 46 8.03 -17.95 -8.14
C ASN A 46 7.29 -16.74 -8.75
N VAL A 47 6.12 -16.42 -8.20
CA VAL A 47 5.31 -15.28 -8.63
C VAL A 47 6.08 -13.96 -8.58
N GLU A 48 6.04 -13.18 -9.66
CA GLU A 48 6.67 -11.85 -9.73
C GLU A 48 5.66 -10.73 -9.50
N VAL A 49 4.45 -10.87 -10.03
CA VAL A 49 3.35 -9.91 -9.88
C VAL A 49 2.15 -10.62 -9.26
N LEU A 50 1.65 -10.09 -8.16
CA LEU A 50 0.49 -10.63 -7.48
C LEU A 50 -0.54 -9.54 -7.24
N GLU A 51 -1.76 -9.76 -7.73
CA GLU A 51 -2.91 -8.91 -7.49
C GLU A 51 -3.98 -9.68 -6.73
N LEU A 52 -4.43 -9.12 -5.61
CA LEU A 52 -5.48 -9.70 -4.79
C LEU A 52 -6.59 -8.68 -4.56
N GLU A 53 -7.79 -9.04 -4.99
CA GLU A 53 -9.01 -8.28 -4.78
C GLU A 53 -10.04 -9.14 -4.05
N LEU A 54 -10.45 -8.70 -2.86
CA LEU A 54 -11.48 -9.36 -2.05
C LEU A 54 -12.76 -8.53 -2.10
N LEU A 55 -13.81 -9.06 -2.70
CA LEU A 55 -15.13 -8.41 -2.83
C LEU A 55 -16.13 -9.03 -1.86
N GLY A 56 -17.10 -8.24 -1.37
CA GLY A 56 -18.24 -8.74 -0.59
C GLY A 56 -17.92 -9.31 0.80
N TYR A 57 -16.65 -9.32 1.20
CA TYR A 57 -16.22 -9.77 2.52
C TYR A 57 -16.83 -8.86 3.60
N PRO A 58 -17.35 -9.41 4.73
CA PRO A 58 -17.92 -8.57 5.77
C PRO A 58 -16.91 -7.48 6.15
N PRO A 59 -17.32 -6.20 6.15
CA PRO A 59 -16.45 -5.15 6.67
C PRO A 59 -16.02 -5.57 8.09
N TYR A 60 -14.82 -5.19 8.51
CA TYR A 60 -14.28 -5.43 9.88
C TYR A 60 -13.60 -6.78 10.15
N THR A 61 -13.45 -7.66 9.19
CA THR A 61 -12.67 -8.89 9.39
C THR A 61 -11.18 -8.68 9.21
N LYS A 62 -10.37 -9.56 9.81
CA LYS A 62 -8.91 -9.49 9.70
C LYS A 62 -8.43 -10.36 8.55
N PHE A 63 -7.54 -9.79 7.74
CA PHE A 63 -6.82 -10.52 6.71
C PHE A 63 -5.31 -10.39 6.96
N SER A 64 -4.63 -11.52 7.04
CA SER A 64 -3.18 -11.59 7.18
C SER A 64 -2.59 -12.23 5.94
N LEU A 65 -1.56 -11.60 5.37
CA LEU A 65 -0.78 -12.20 4.31
C LEU A 65 0.05 -13.37 4.87
N PRO A 66 0.23 -14.47 4.12
CA PRO A 66 1.08 -15.56 4.56
C PRO A 66 2.55 -15.13 4.63
N LEU A 67 3.28 -15.59 5.65
CA LEU A 67 4.67 -15.18 5.89
C LEU A 67 5.61 -15.51 4.72
N CYS A 68 5.32 -16.57 3.97
CA CYS A 68 6.09 -16.95 2.78
C CYS A 68 6.06 -15.89 1.67
N LEU A 69 5.06 -15.01 1.64
CA LEU A 69 4.99 -13.92 0.67
C LEU A 69 6.11 -12.89 0.89
N PHE A 70 6.48 -12.65 2.15
CA PHE A 70 7.47 -11.66 2.54
C PHE A 70 8.90 -12.11 2.22
N SER A 71 9.15 -13.43 2.28
CA SER A 71 10.42 -14.04 1.90
C SER A 71 10.48 -14.47 0.42
N CYS A 72 9.41 -14.25 -0.36
CA CYS A 72 9.37 -14.63 -1.77
C CYS A 72 10.40 -13.83 -2.59
N GLY A 73 11.51 -14.48 -2.93
CA GLY A 73 12.62 -13.82 -3.62
C GLY A 73 12.31 -13.32 -5.03
N SER A 74 11.28 -13.88 -5.67
CA SER A 74 10.82 -13.53 -7.02
C SER A 74 9.77 -12.43 -7.05
N LEU A 75 9.04 -12.19 -5.95
CA LEU A 75 7.97 -11.19 -5.92
C LEU A 75 8.54 -9.78 -6.11
N ARG A 76 7.96 -9.03 -7.05
CA ARG A 76 8.36 -7.67 -7.44
C ARG A 76 7.22 -6.68 -7.29
N SER A 77 5.98 -7.10 -7.54
CA SER A 77 4.81 -6.23 -7.42
C SER A 77 3.68 -6.93 -6.65
N LEU A 78 3.07 -6.19 -5.73
CA LEU A 78 1.95 -6.64 -4.92
C LEU A 78 0.86 -5.57 -4.91
N THR A 79 -0.32 -5.93 -5.40
CA THR A 79 -1.51 -5.09 -5.36
C THR A 79 -2.57 -5.75 -4.49
N LEU A 80 -3.06 -5.01 -3.49
CA LEU A 80 -4.09 -5.45 -2.57
C LEU A 80 -5.28 -4.48 -2.64
N ASN A 81 -6.47 -5.02 -2.91
CA ASN A 81 -7.74 -4.35 -2.72
C ASN A 81 -8.59 -5.22 -1.79
N LEU A 82 -8.79 -4.79 -0.55
CA LEU A 82 -9.40 -5.65 0.47
C LEU A 82 -10.78 -5.18 0.93
N ASN A 83 -11.44 -4.29 0.20
CA ASN A 83 -12.83 -3.86 0.45
C ASN A 83 -13.14 -3.60 1.95
N SER A 84 -12.32 -2.75 2.58
CA SER A 84 -12.38 -2.35 3.99
C SER A 84 -12.17 -3.49 5.01
N CYS A 85 -11.51 -4.59 4.60
CA CYS A 85 -10.94 -5.56 5.53
C CYS A 85 -9.78 -4.95 6.33
N SER A 86 -9.59 -5.46 7.54
CA SER A 86 -8.49 -5.09 8.41
C SER A 86 -7.22 -5.83 8.01
N LEU A 87 -6.29 -5.12 7.37
CA LEU A 87 -5.00 -5.69 6.98
C LEU A 87 -4.09 -5.80 8.21
N VAL A 88 -3.59 -7.01 8.47
CA VAL A 88 -2.60 -7.28 9.51
C VAL A 88 -1.28 -7.62 8.84
N LEU A 89 -0.28 -6.79 9.08
CA LEU A 89 1.09 -6.99 8.61
C LEU A 89 1.96 -7.54 9.74
N PRO A 90 2.95 -8.39 9.44
CA PRO A 90 3.91 -8.84 10.44
C PRO A 90 4.79 -7.67 10.90
N SER A 91 5.05 -7.58 12.21
CA SER A 91 5.84 -6.47 12.78
C SER A 91 7.35 -6.60 12.55
N ALA A 92 7.86 -7.83 12.45
CA ALA A 92 9.30 -8.12 12.42
C ALA A 92 9.85 -8.50 11.03
N VAL A 93 8.98 -8.67 10.03
CA VAL A 93 9.36 -9.15 8.69
C VAL A 93 8.82 -8.20 7.65
N GLY A 94 9.67 -7.76 6.73
CA GLY A 94 9.28 -6.99 5.55
C GLY A 94 9.50 -7.77 4.26
N PHE A 95 9.15 -7.14 3.14
CA PHE A 95 9.38 -7.75 1.84
C PHE A 95 10.85 -7.65 1.44
N THR A 96 11.46 -8.77 1.09
CA THR A 96 12.88 -8.84 0.73
C THR A 96 13.17 -8.15 -0.61
N ASN A 97 12.38 -8.45 -1.65
CA ASN A 97 12.64 -8.00 -3.02
C ASN A 97 11.48 -7.26 -3.69
N LEU A 98 10.41 -6.95 -2.94
CA LEU A 98 9.26 -6.23 -3.49
C LEU A 98 9.69 -4.81 -3.89
N GLN A 99 9.33 -4.43 -5.12
CA GLN A 99 9.66 -3.13 -5.71
C GLN A 99 8.44 -2.22 -5.80
N SER A 100 7.23 -2.78 -5.95
CA SER A 100 5.99 -2.01 -6.01
C SER A 100 4.94 -2.59 -5.06
N LEU A 101 4.34 -1.72 -4.25
CA LEU A 101 3.27 -2.06 -3.32
C LEU A 101 2.09 -1.10 -3.53
N SER A 102 0.94 -1.63 -3.93
CA SER A 102 -0.32 -0.89 -3.99
C SER A 102 -1.30 -1.48 -2.99
N VAL A 103 -1.78 -0.67 -2.05
CA VAL A 103 -2.78 -1.08 -1.06
C VAL A 103 -3.98 -0.15 -1.16
N SER A 104 -5.16 -0.72 -1.36
CA SER A 104 -6.40 0.01 -1.59
C SER A 104 -7.56 -0.55 -0.77
N SER A 105 -8.42 0.35 -0.30
CA SER A 105 -9.66 0.01 0.41
C SER A 105 -9.38 -0.93 1.60
N VAL A 106 -8.58 -0.48 2.56
CA VAL A 106 -8.21 -1.29 3.74
C VAL A 106 -8.35 -0.50 5.04
N LYS A 107 -8.65 -1.22 6.13
CA LYS A 107 -8.45 -0.73 7.49
C LYS A 107 -7.05 -1.10 7.95
N MET A 108 -6.17 -0.12 8.10
CA MET A 108 -4.79 -0.38 8.52
C MET A 108 -4.71 -0.46 10.04
N LEU A 109 -4.60 -1.67 10.59
CA LEU A 109 -4.47 -1.84 12.05
C LEU A 109 -3.04 -1.59 12.55
N ASN A 110 -2.06 -1.66 11.66
CA ASN A 110 -0.66 -1.46 12.01
C ASN A 110 -0.33 0.04 12.08
N LYS A 111 -0.32 0.59 13.31
CA LYS A 111 0.03 2.01 13.54
C LYS A 111 1.46 2.36 13.12
N SER A 112 2.38 1.39 13.13
CA SER A 112 3.77 1.57 12.70
C SER A 112 3.99 1.16 11.24
N PHE A 113 2.94 1.22 10.40
CA PHE A 113 3.06 0.92 8.97
C PHE A 113 4.18 1.70 8.28
N GLY A 114 4.28 3.00 8.56
CA GLY A 114 5.31 3.86 7.99
C GLY A 114 6.73 3.42 8.40
N ASP A 115 6.94 3.13 9.69
CA ASP A 115 8.21 2.60 10.20
C ASP A 115 8.53 1.22 9.61
N TRP A 116 7.52 0.36 9.43
CA TRP A 116 7.65 -0.95 8.83
C TRP A 116 8.12 -0.88 7.38
N ILE A 117 7.54 0.02 6.56
CA ILE A 117 8.03 0.31 5.21
C ILE A 117 9.48 0.79 5.26
N SER A 118 9.74 1.79 6.11
CA SER A 118 11.04 2.46 6.22
C SER A 118 12.17 1.52 6.63
N SER A 119 11.90 0.62 7.57
CA SER A 119 12.90 -0.26 8.19
C SER A 119 13.05 -1.60 7.48
N LEU A 120 11.98 -2.18 6.94
CA LEU A 120 11.99 -3.58 6.49
C LEU A 120 11.79 -3.79 4.99
N CYS A 121 11.38 -2.77 4.23
CA CYS A 121 11.12 -2.89 2.79
C CYS A 121 12.19 -2.17 1.95
N LYS A 122 13.46 -2.60 2.04
CA LYS A 122 14.63 -1.90 1.46
C LYS A 122 14.73 -1.91 -0.07
N SER A 123 13.92 -2.71 -0.75
CA SER A 123 13.87 -2.81 -2.21
C SER A 123 12.70 -2.03 -2.82
N LEU A 124 11.83 -1.44 -1.99
CA LEU A 124 10.57 -0.83 -2.43
C LEU A 124 10.84 0.51 -3.11
N LYS A 125 10.45 0.62 -4.38
CA LYS A 125 10.59 1.81 -5.22
C LYS A 125 9.28 2.56 -5.39
N GLU A 126 8.15 1.85 -5.35
CA GLU A 126 6.82 2.42 -5.55
C GLU A 126 5.90 2.04 -4.40
N LEU A 127 5.23 3.04 -3.84
CA LEU A 127 4.20 2.84 -2.83
C LEU A 127 2.95 3.64 -3.20
N ARG A 128 1.83 2.93 -3.39
CA ARG A 128 0.51 3.50 -3.62
C ARG A 128 -0.42 3.11 -2.50
N LEU A 129 -1.01 4.11 -1.85
CA LEU A 129 -2.00 3.96 -0.79
C LEU A 129 -3.30 4.61 -1.23
N GLU A 130 -4.40 3.88 -1.16
CA GLU A 130 -5.71 4.36 -1.59
C GLU A 130 -6.79 3.99 -0.59
N SER A 131 -7.64 4.94 -0.21
CA SER A 131 -8.76 4.71 0.72
C SER A 131 -8.35 3.92 1.98
N ILE A 132 -7.35 4.43 2.71
CA ILE A 132 -6.85 3.82 3.95
C ILE A 132 -7.65 4.36 5.13
N GLU A 133 -8.29 3.45 5.87
CA GLU A 133 -9.08 3.74 7.08
C GLU A 133 -8.30 3.39 8.35
N LYS A 134 -8.69 3.99 9.49
CA LYS A 134 -8.11 3.73 10.83
C LYS A 134 -6.62 4.04 10.99
N MET A 135 -6.13 5.00 10.21
CA MET A 135 -4.73 5.44 10.24
C MET A 135 -4.67 6.96 10.39
N ASN A 136 -4.18 7.42 11.54
CA ASN A 136 -4.12 8.84 11.89
C ASN A 136 -2.81 9.52 11.47
N SER A 137 -1.73 8.75 11.32
CA SER A 137 -0.43 9.27 10.95
C SER A 137 0.32 8.29 10.06
N ILE A 138 0.92 8.80 8.98
CA ILE A 138 1.85 8.08 8.13
C ILE A 138 3.20 8.81 8.21
N ASN A 139 4.23 8.14 8.72
CA ASN A 139 5.59 8.64 8.69
C ASN A 139 6.50 7.65 7.95
N ILE A 140 6.96 8.01 6.76
CA ILE A 140 7.81 7.17 5.91
C ILE A 140 9.14 7.87 5.73
N ASN A 141 10.23 7.20 6.09
CA ASN A 141 11.59 7.60 5.79
C ASN A 141 12.29 6.45 5.04
N SER A 142 12.13 6.42 3.72
CA SER A 142 12.61 5.31 2.90
C SER A 142 13.89 5.67 2.14
N SER A 143 14.88 4.77 2.15
CA SER A 143 16.12 4.90 1.39
C SER A 143 16.03 4.36 -0.04
N SER A 144 14.90 3.74 -0.41
CA SER A 144 14.71 3.09 -1.72
C SER A 144 13.53 3.63 -2.53
N LEU A 145 12.59 4.32 -1.87
CA LEU A 145 11.36 4.76 -2.50
C LEU A 145 11.64 5.89 -3.50
N VAL A 146 11.08 5.76 -4.71
CA VAL A 146 11.19 6.69 -5.83
C VAL A 146 9.85 7.36 -6.11
N TYR A 147 8.76 6.60 -6.00
CA TYR A 147 7.41 7.07 -6.25
C TYR A 147 6.53 6.83 -5.03
N PHE A 148 5.87 7.89 -4.56
CA PHE A 148 4.85 7.81 -3.54
C PHE A 148 3.53 8.37 -4.06
N THR A 149 2.45 7.63 -3.83
CA THR A 149 1.09 8.06 -4.17
C THR A 149 0.15 7.79 -3.00
N LEU A 150 -0.57 8.82 -2.57
CA LEU A 150 -1.67 8.72 -1.61
C LEU A 150 -2.95 9.20 -2.29
N LEU A 151 -3.95 8.35 -2.41
CA LEU A 151 -5.26 8.65 -2.98
C LEU A 151 -6.34 8.46 -1.92
N ASN A 152 -6.61 9.51 -1.18
CA ASN A 152 -7.61 9.53 -0.14
C ASN A 152 -8.61 10.64 -0.45
N SER A 153 -9.46 10.31 -1.43
CA SER A 153 -10.51 11.19 -1.96
C SER A 153 -11.70 11.35 -1.02
N SER A 154 -11.87 10.42 -0.07
CA SER A 154 -12.90 10.43 0.97
C SER A 154 -12.36 11.06 2.26
N LEU A 155 -13.26 11.46 3.16
CA LEU A 155 -12.89 12.10 4.43
C LEU A 155 -12.04 11.18 5.29
N THR A 156 -10.76 11.50 5.38
CA THR A 156 -9.78 10.66 6.04
C THR A 156 -9.69 10.96 7.52
N GLU A 157 -9.47 9.92 8.33
CA GLU A 157 -8.97 10.06 9.71
C GLU A 157 -7.47 10.40 9.76
N LEU A 158 -6.80 10.52 8.61
CA LEU A 158 -5.38 10.87 8.55
C LEU A 158 -5.19 12.33 8.94
N ASP A 159 -4.41 12.56 9.98
CA ASP A 159 -4.07 13.88 10.51
C ASP A 159 -2.66 14.30 10.07
N HIS A 160 -1.71 13.37 10.08
CA HIS A 160 -0.31 13.67 9.85
C HIS A 160 0.29 12.84 8.72
N LEU A 161 0.86 13.50 7.73
CA LEU A 161 1.62 12.86 6.66
C LEU A 161 3.05 13.39 6.65
N SER A 162 4.02 12.52 6.89
CA SER A 162 5.45 12.81 6.84
C SER A 162 6.12 11.84 5.89
N ILE A 163 6.78 12.36 4.85
CA ILE A 163 7.49 11.57 3.86
C ILE A 163 8.89 12.14 3.68
N ALA A 164 9.88 11.27 3.81
CA ALA A 164 11.29 11.57 3.62
C ALA A 164 11.97 10.45 2.82
N GLY A 165 12.99 10.82 2.07
CA GLY A 165 13.77 9.89 1.28
C GLY A 165 14.58 10.60 0.21
N GLU A 166 15.87 10.27 0.12
CA GLU A 166 16.79 10.89 -0.84
C GLU A 166 16.49 10.47 -2.28
N LYS A 167 15.93 9.28 -2.50
CA LYS A 167 15.62 8.77 -3.85
C LYS A 167 14.23 9.15 -4.34
N LEU A 168 13.42 9.83 -3.52
CA LEU A 168 12.04 10.11 -3.87
C LEU A 168 11.99 11.22 -4.92
N GLU A 169 11.52 10.88 -6.12
CA GLU A 169 11.45 11.78 -7.26
C GLU A 169 10.02 12.26 -7.52
N VAL A 170 9.01 11.47 -7.17
CA VAL A 170 7.60 11.79 -7.45
C VAL A 170 6.74 11.57 -6.21
N VAL A 171 5.96 12.61 -5.87
CA VAL A 171 4.95 12.57 -4.82
C VAL A 171 3.61 13.04 -5.37
N ASN A 172 2.63 12.15 -5.35
CA ASN A 172 1.25 12.46 -5.75
C ASN A 172 0.31 12.30 -4.55
N LEU A 173 -0.35 13.38 -4.17
CA LEU A 173 -1.28 13.42 -3.05
C LEU A 173 -2.66 13.82 -3.55
N GLU A 174 -3.65 13.00 -3.25
CA GLU A 174 -5.05 13.39 -3.20
C GLU A 174 -5.50 13.22 -1.75
N TRP A 175 -5.65 14.32 -1.02
CA TRP A 175 -5.92 14.29 0.42
C TRP A 175 -7.03 15.28 0.76
N ARG A 176 -8.20 14.74 1.12
CA ARG A 176 -9.38 15.53 1.51
C ARG A 176 -9.82 15.26 2.95
N PHE A 177 -10.16 16.31 3.69
CA PHE A 177 -10.60 16.24 5.08
C PHE A 177 -11.55 17.38 5.44
N ASN A 178 -12.39 17.17 6.47
CA ASN A 178 -13.41 18.12 6.89
C ASN A 178 -12.89 19.27 7.77
N SER A 179 -11.78 19.06 8.46
CA SER A 179 -11.23 20.01 9.44
C SER A 179 -9.75 20.23 9.20
N PHE A 180 -9.33 21.49 9.20
CA PHE A 180 -7.93 21.90 9.11
C PHE A 180 -7.17 21.71 10.42
N THR A 181 -7.89 21.67 11.55
CA THR A 181 -7.27 21.63 12.88
C THR A 181 -6.52 20.33 13.09
N GLY A 182 -5.23 20.43 13.40
CA GLY A 182 -4.37 19.27 13.69
C GLY A 182 -3.88 18.54 12.44
N LYS A 183 -4.06 19.10 11.24
CA LYS A 183 -3.57 18.49 9.99
C LYS A 183 -2.18 19.01 9.64
N SER A 184 -1.23 18.10 9.36
CA SER A 184 0.13 18.48 8.97
C SER A 184 0.71 17.65 7.83
N LEU A 185 1.42 18.34 6.94
CA LEU A 185 2.16 17.75 5.82
C LEU A 185 3.64 18.08 5.95
N LYS A 186 4.49 17.06 6.02
CA LYS A 186 5.94 17.20 5.99
C LYS A 186 6.53 16.40 4.84
N ILE A 187 7.27 17.08 3.97
CA ILE A 187 7.98 16.46 2.86
C ILE A 187 9.45 16.83 2.97
N SER A 188 10.34 15.86 3.07
CA SER A 188 11.79 16.07 3.22
C SER A 188 12.55 15.20 2.23
N THR A 189 12.56 15.62 0.97
CA THR A 189 12.97 14.82 -0.19
C THR A 189 13.77 15.69 -1.16
N PRO A 190 15.11 15.78 -1.01
CA PRO A 190 15.93 16.75 -1.74
C PRO A 190 15.95 16.55 -3.26
N ASN A 191 15.64 15.35 -3.74
CA ASN A 191 15.62 15.00 -5.17
C ASN A 191 14.20 14.90 -5.75
N LEU A 192 13.20 15.50 -5.09
CA LEU A 192 11.84 15.54 -5.60
C LEU A 192 11.79 16.37 -6.89
N LYS A 193 11.36 15.73 -7.98
CA LYS A 193 11.20 16.35 -9.31
C LYS A 193 9.76 16.73 -9.60
N TYR A 194 8.81 15.89 -9.21
CA TYR A 194 7.39 16.09 -9.51
C TYR A 194 6.53 16.01 -8.25
N PHE A 195 5.75 17.06 -8.01
CA PHE A 195 4.84 17.13 -6.87
C PHE A 195 3.42 17.45 -7.33
N THR A 196 2.46 16.58 -7.01
CA THR A 196 1.04 16.84 -7.22
C THR A 196 0.33 16.83 -5.87
N TRP A 197 -0.48 17.85 -5.61
CA TRP A 197 -1.39 17.89 -4.47
C TRP A 197 -2.78 18.33 -4.89
N LYS A 198 -3.75 17.43 -4.71
CA LYS A 198 -5.17 17.63 -4.90
C LYS A 198 -5.91 17.51 -3.57
N GLY A 199 -6.86 18.40 -3.31
CA GLY A 199 -7.68 18.38 -2.08
C GLY A 199 -7.35 19.52 -1.13
N ASN A 200 -7.57 19.30 0.17
CA ASN A 200 -7.54 20.40 1.15
C ASN A 200 -6.10 20.78 1.52
N PRO A 201 -5.75 22.09 1.52
CA PRO A 201 -4.47 22.55 2.04
C PRO A 201 -4.41 22.36 3.56
N THR A 202 -3.24 22.03 4.10
CA THR A 202 -2.98 21.99 5.55
C THR A 202 -2.31 23.29 6.01
N ASN A 203 -2.57 23.73 7.25
CA ASN A 203 -1.99 24.96 7.80
C ASN A 203 -0.53 24.75 8.24
N ASP A 204 -0.20 23.52 8.68
CA ASP A 204 1.13 23.16 9.17
C ASP A 204 1.91 22.36 8.12
N ASN A 205 2.47 23.08 7.14
CA ASN A 205 3.23 22.49 6.04
C ASN A 205 4.72 22.72 6.19
N CYS A 206 5.47 21.64 6.31
CA CYS A 206 6.93 21.63 6.28
C CYS A 206 7.39 20.98 4.98
N LEU A 207 7.38 21.75 3.89
CA LEU A 207 8.04 21.37 2.66
C LEU A 207 9.53 21.73 2.83
N GLY A 208 10.38 20.72 2.94
CA GLY A 208 11.84 20.90 3.03
C GLY A 208 12.42 21.52 1.76
N ASN A 209 13.74 21.50 1.63
CA ASN A 209 14.38 22.11 0.47
C ASN A 209 14.05 21.32 -0.83
N LEU A 210 13.27 21.92 -1.73
CA LEU A 210 12.81 21.34 -3.00
C LEU A 210 13.63 21.83 -4.21
N MET A 211 14.97 21.85 -4.11
CA MET A 211 15.83 22.46 -5.14
C MET A 211 15.73 21.79 -6.52
N ASN A 212 15.38 20.51 -6.57
CA ASN A 212 15.36 19.70 -7.79
C ASN A 212 13.95 19.58 -8.40
N LEU A 213 13.00 20.39 -7.93
CA LEU A 213 11.61 20.34 -8.39
C LEU A 213 11.50 20.88 -9.82
N GLU A 214 11.14 19.99 -10.75
CA GLU A 214 10.95 20.28 -12.16
C GLU A 214 9.50 20.68 -12.48
N GLY A 215 8.54 20.16 -11.71
CA GLY A 215 7.12 20.47 -11.91
C GLY A 215 6.27 20.28 -10.65
N ALA A 216 5.33 21.20 -10.45
CA ALA A 216 4.32 21.11 -9.41
C ALA A 216 2.91 21.37 -9.94
N GLN A 217 1.94 20.58 -9.46
CA GLN A 217 0.52 20.76 -9.76
C GLN A 217 -0.27 20.81 -8.45
N LEU A 218 -1.03 21.88 -8.26
CA LEU A 218 -1.81 22.13 -7.05
C LEU A 218 -3.28 22.31 -7.44
N PHE A 219 -4.13 21.38 -7.01
CA PHE A 219 -5.58 21.39 -7.20
C PHE A 219 -6.22 21.52 -5.82
N LEU A 220 -6.07 22.71 -5.21
CA LEU A 220 -6.45 22.94 -3.83
C LEU A 220 -7.94 23.25 -3.71
N GLU A 221 -8.58 22.60 -2.75
CA GLU A 221 -9.99 22.74 -2.41
C GLU A 221 -10.07 23.28 -0.97
N PRO A 222 -9.90 24.58 -0.72
CA PRO A 222 -10.11 25.13 0.61
C PRO A 222 -11.60 25.00 0.98
N ASN A 223 -11.92 24.27 2.04
CA ASN A 223 -13.28 24.27 2.59
C ASN A 223 -13.61 25.69 3.09
N LEU A 224 -14.76 26.21 2.68
CA LEU A 224 -15.37 27.45 3.18
C LEU A 224 -15.90 27.28 4.60
#